data_AF-A0A2X4WYS2-F1
#
_entry.id   AF-A0A2X4WYS2-F1
#
_cell.length_a   1.000
_cell.length_b   1.000
_cell.length_c   1.000
_cell.angle_alpha   90.00
_cell.angle_beta   90.00
_cell.angle_gamma   90.00
#
_symmetry.space_group_name_H-M   'P 1'
#
loop_
_entity.id
_entity.type
_entity.pdbx_description
1 polymer ?
#
loop_
_entity_poly.entity_id
_entity_poly.type
_entity_poly.pdbx_seq_one_letter_code
_entity_poly.pdbx_strand_id
1 'polypeptide(L)'
;MTVDYLQLKRYLPSINRLPNPTKIDKGDLINEKFLIEKASDIEIYYAPHNEYINRDAKIVIVGITPGWTQMKAAFQEAKVCLQQDATLIQLMKSSKRAAGFAGTMRTNLIEMLDACGVNDALQLSTSQLLFSPMPKLDAYDFSN
;
A
#
# COMPACT_ATOMS: atom_id res chain seq x y z
N MET A 1 -16.10 6.01 -13.86
CA MET A 1 -15.61 7.05 -12.93
C MET A 1 -14.10 7.01 -12.92
N THR A 2 -13.46 8.07 -13.40
CA THR A 2 -12.00 8.22 -13.48
C THR A 2 -11.45 8.37 -12.07
N VAL A 3 -10.61 7.43 -11.63
CA VAL A 3 -9.82 7.63 -10.41
C VAL A 3 -8.79 8.71 -10.74
N ASP A 4 -8.77 9.77 -9.95
CA ASP A 4 -7.84 10.87 -10.15
C ASP A 4 -6.44 10.46 -9.68
N TYR A 5 -5.51 10.29 -10.64
CA TYR A 5 -4.12 9.88 -10.40
C TYR A 5 -3.15 11.07 -10.38
N LEU A 6 -3.66 12.30 -10.27
CA LEU A 6 -2.87 13.52 -10.46
C LEU A 6 -1.66 13.58 -9.51
N GLN A 7 -1.81 13.14 -8.26
CA GLN A 7 -0.69 13.07 -7.32
C GLN A 7 0.40 12.09 -7.76
N LEU A 8 0.07 10.82 -8.02
CA LEU A 8 1.09 9.86 -8.43
C LEU A 8 1.83 10.31 -9.69
N LYS A 9 1.10 10.80 -10.71
CA LYS A 9 1.70 11.30 -11.94
C LYS A 9 2.73 12.41 -11.69
N ARG A 10 2.49 13.29 -10.71
CA ARG A 10 3.43 14.34 -10.30
C ARG A 10 4.76 13.76 -9.80
N TYR A 11 4.73 12.65 -9.08
CA TYR A 11 5.92 12.06 -8.46
C TYR A 11 6.61 10.98 -9.30
N LEU A 12 5.97 10.45 -10.37
CA LEU A 12 6.55 9.42 -11.24
C LEU A 12 7.97 9.73 -11.73
N PRO A 13 8.31 10.94 -12.22
CA PRO A 13 9.68 11.23 -12.65
C PRO A 13 10.70 11.10 -11.52
N SER A 14 10.34 11.51 -10.29
CA SER A 14 11.20 11.40 -9.11
C SER A 14 11.35 9.95 -8.66
N ILE A 15 10.26 9.18 -8.65
CA ILE A 15 10.29 7.74 -8.34
C ILE A 15 11.18 7.01 -9.35
N ASN A 16 11.07 7.34 -10.64
CA ASN A 16 11.88 6.70 -11.67
C ASN A 16 13.38 7.00 -11.54
N ARG A 17 13.78 8.10 -10.88
CA ARG A 17 15.18 8.44 -10.62
C ARG A 17 15.74 7.85 -9.33
N LEU A 18 14.92 7.17 -8.53
CA LEU A 18 15.40 6.46 -7.34
C LEU A 18 16.40 5.36 -7.71
N PRO A 19 17.30 4.99 -6.77
CA PRO A 19 18.23 3.89 -6.97
C PRO A 19 17.49 2.55 -7.16
N ASN A 20 18.28 1.47 -7.31
CA ASN A 20 17.72 0.12 -7.32
C ASN A 20 16.78 -0.09 -6.11
N PRO A 21 15.58 -0.68 -6.26
CA PRO A 21 14.62 -0.88 -5.17
C PRO A 21 15.25 -1.41 -3.89
N THR A 22 16.17 -2.36 -3.97
CA THR A 22 16.81 -2.98 -2.80
C THR A 22 17.71 -2.03 -2.01
N LYS A 23 18.17 -0.94 -2.63
CA LYS A 23 19.10 0.04 -2.04
C LYS A 23 18.44 1.32 -1.54
N ILE A 24 17.13 1.49 -1.75
CA ILE A 24 16.41 2.69 -1.31
C ILE A 24 16.54 2.86 0.21
N ASP A 25 16.94 4.06 0.64
CA ASP A 25 17.10 4.43 2.03
C ASP A 25 16.30 5.68 2.42
N LYS A 26 16.46 6.14 3.66
CA LYS A 26 15.69 7.25 4.23
C LYS A 26 16.00 8.59 3.57
N GLY A 27 17.24 8.83 3.15
CA GLY A 27 17.64 10.07 2.46
C GLY A 27 17.06 10.16 1.05
N ASP A 28 16.86 9.01 0.39
CA ASP A 28 16.21 8.95 -0.92
C ASP A 28 14.73 9.38 -0.90
N LEU A 29 14.04 9.16 0.23
CA LEU A 29 12.59 9.31 0.34
C LEU A 29 12.16 10.52 1.17
N ILE A 30 12.96 10.92 2.16
CA ILE A 30 12.69 12.08 3.02
C ILE A 30 13.53 13.25 2.51
N ASN A 31 13.03 13.88 1.45
CA ASN A 31 13.65 15.06 0.84
C ASN A 31 12.61 15.90 0.10
N GLU A 32 13.03 17.07 -0.37
CA GLU A 32 12.20 18.07 -1.06
C GLU A 32 11.44 17.52 -2.28
N LYS A 33 11.92 16.47 -2.94
CA LYS A 33 11.24 15.90 -4.12
C LYS A 33 9.92 15.20 -3.78
N PHE A 34 9.79 14.74 -2.53
CA PHE A 34 8.61 14.05 -2.03
C PHE A 34 7.89 14.83 -0.93
N LEU A 35 8.36 16.02 -0.56
CA LEU A 35 7.64 16.88 0.38
C LEU A 35 6.28 17.29 -0.21
N ILE A 36 5.21 17.07 0.56
CA ILE A 36 3.85 17.52 0.26
C ILE A 36 3.61 18.86 0.95
N GLU A 37 3.89 18.91 2.24
CA GLU A 37 3.57 20.05 3.10
C GLU A 37 4.55 20.11 4.28
N LYS A 38 4.80 21.34 4.74
CA LYS A 38 5.57 21.62 5.94
C LYS A 38 4.82 22.64 6.78
N ALA A 39 4.53 22.30 8.03
CA ALA A 39 3.85 23.14 8.99
C ALA A 39 4.60 23.12 10.33
N SER A 40 5.34 24.19 10.61
CA SER A 40 6.23 24.29 11.78
C SER A 40 7.20 23.11 11.87
N ASP A 41 7.08 22.27 12.91
CA ASP A 41 7.96 21.13 13.17
C ASP A 41 7.45 19.82 12.52
N ILE A 42 6.39 19.89 11.70
CA ILE A 42 5.80 18.73 11.02
C ILE A 42 6.04 18.85 9.51
N GLU A 43 6.59 17.79 8.94
CA GLU A 43 6.79 17.62 7.50
C GLU A 43 6.03 16.38 7.02
N ILE A 44 5.29 16.53 5.92
CA ILE A 44 4.48 15.47 5.32
C ILE A 44 5.11 15.11 3.98
N TYR A 45 5.47 13.84 3.83
CA TYR A 45 6.07 13.31 2.61
C TYR A 45 5.12 12.37 1.89
N TYR A 46 5.17 12.42 0.56
CA TYR A 46 4.43 11.56 -0.33
C TYR A 46 4.92 10.12 -0.24
N ALA A 47 3.99 9.18 -0.36
CA ALA A 47 4.26 7.75 -0.54
C ALA A 47 3.20 7.13 -1.47
N PRO A 48 3.59 6.33 -2.48
CA PRO A 48 2.69 5.86 -3.54
C PRO A 48 1.83 4.66 -3.12
N HIS A 49 1.02 4.77 -2.05
CA HIS A 49 0.20 3.64 -1.57
C HIS A 49 -1.28 4.00 -1.33
N ASN A 50 -1.69 5.24 -1.56
CA ASN A 50 -3.04 5.71 -1.24
C ASN A 50 -3.94 5.90 -2.46
N GLU A 51 -3.40 5.74 -3.67
CA GLU A 51 -4.09 6.11 -4.91
C GLU A 51 -5.15 5.09 -5.34
N TYR A 52 -4.98 3.82 -4.98
CA TYR A 52 -5.95 2.78 -5.27
C TYR A 52 -6.98 2.65 -4.14
N ILE A 53 -8.26 2.65 -4.49
CA ILE A 53 -9.37 2.34 -3.58
C ILE A 53 -10.11 1.14 -4.15
N ASN A 54 -10.17 0.05 -3.37
CA ASN A 54 -11.04 -1.08 -3.70
C ASN A 54 -12.48 -0.71 -3.32
N ARG A 55 -13.32 -0.42 -4.30
CA ARG A 55 -14.73 -0.04 -4.06
C ARG A 55 -15.60 -1.22 -3.67
N ASP A 56 -15.14 -2.43 -3.95
CA ASP A 56 -15.84 -3.68 -3.64
C ASP A 56 -15.34 -4.29 -2.32
N ALA A 57 -14.69 -3.48 -1.46
CA ALA A 57 -14.15 -3.95 -0.20
C ALA A 57 -15.26 -4.31 0.81
N LYS A 58 -15.20 -5.53 1.35
CA LYS A 58 -16.08 -6.00 2.44
C LYS A 58 -15.60 -5.57 3.83
N ILE A 59 -14.30 -5.31 3.98
CA ILE A 59 -13.65 -4.87 5.22
C ILE A 59 -12.76 -3.66 4.92
N VAL A 60 -12.78 -2.69 5.83
CA VAL A 60 -11.87 -1.54 5.84
C VAL A 60 -11.06 -1.54 7.12
N ILE A 61 -9.73 -1.53 6.99
CA ILE A 61 -8.80 -1.40 8.12
C ILE A 61 -8.18 -0.01 8.03
N VAL A 62 -8.40 0.82 9.05
CA VAL A 62 -7.92 2.20 9.09
C VAL A 62 -6.68 2.29 9.98
N GLY A 63 -5.56 2.69 9.38
CA GLY A 63 -4.36 3.12 10.12
C GLY A 63 -4.28 4.64 10.17
N ILE A 64 -3.62 5.19 11.20
CA ILE A 64 -3.47 6.65 11.35
C ILE A 64 -2.43 7.18 10.35
N THR A 65 -1.15 6.83 10.54
CA THR A 65 -0.06 7.27 9.67
C THR A 65 0.92 6.11 9.43
N PRO A 66 1.30 5.83 8.17
CA PRO A 66 2.24 4.76 7.86
C PRO A 66 3.64 5.07 8.42
N GLY A 67 4.28 4.05 8.97
CA GLY A 67 5.68 4.13 9.41
C GLY A 67 6.69 4.00 8.26
N TRP A 68 7.97 4.14 8.59
CA TRP A 68 9.10 4.02 7.64
C TRP A 68 9.05 2.74 6.80
N THR A 69 8.79 1.58 7.41
CA THR A 69 8.74 0.28 6.71
C THR A 69 7.68 0.27 5.61
N GLN A 70 6.52 0.87 5.87
CA GLN A 70 5.42 0.96 4.91
C GLN A 70 5.73 1.94 3.78
N MET A 71 6.29 3.10 4.11
CA MET A 71 6.75 4.08 3.12
C MET A 71 7.79 3.47 2.19
N LYS A 72 8.83 2.84 2.76
CA LYS A 72 9.88 2.18 1.98
C LYS A 72 9.31 1.11 1.06
N ALA A 73 8.44 0.23 1.58
CA ALA A 73 7.80 -0.82 0.78
C ALA A 73 6.97 -0.24 -0.40
N ALA A 74 6.26 0.87 -0.18
CA ALA A 74 5.51 1.55 -1.24
C ALA A 74 6.42 2.00 -2.38
N PHE A 75 7.52 2.69 -2.07
CA PHE A 75 8.45 3.20 -3.08
C PHE A 75 9.24 2.09 -3.79
N GLN A 76 9.66 1.07 -3.06
CA GLN A 76 10.34 -0.09 -3.63
C GLN A 76 9.45 -0.77 -4.67
N GLU A 77 8.20 -1.04 -4.32
CA GLU A 77 7.24 -1.68 -5.22
C GLU A 77 6.90 -0.78 -6.42
N ALA A 78 6.69 0.52 -6.19
CA ALA A 78 6.46 1.47 -7.27
C ALA A 78 7.64 1.51 -8.25
N LYS A 79 8.89 1.49 -7.75
CA LYS A 79 10.08 1.46 -8.59
C LYS A 79 10.21 0.15 -9.37
N VAL A 80 9.89 -1.00 -8.76
CA VAL A 80 9.83 -2.30 -9.44
C VAL A 80 8.80 -2.28 -10.58
N CYS A 81 7.59 -1.80 -10.29
CA CYS A 81 6.52 -1.68 -11.29
C CYS A 81 6.95 -0.81 -12.48
N LEU A 82 7.63 0.32 -12.23
CA LEU A 82 8.15 1.17 -13.30
C LEU A 82 9.26 0.50 -14.12
N GLN A 83 10.12 -0.29 -13.50
CA GLN A 83 11.17 -1.05 -14.20
C GLN A 83 10.60 -2.19 -15.07
N GLN A 84 9.37 -2.62 -14.81
CA GLN A 84 8.67 -3.68 -15.53
C GLN A 84 7.64 -3.15 -16.52
N ASP A 85 7.63 -1.84 -16.79
CA ASP A 85 6.65 -1.17 -17.65
C ASP A 85 5.19 -1.46 -17.26
N ALA A 86 4.94 -1.66 -15.96
CA ALA A 86 3.61 -1.93 -15.46
C ALA A 86 2.68 -0.73 -15.69
N THR A 87 1.40 -1.01 -15.93
CA THR A 87 0.38 0.04 -16.03
C THR A 87 0.25 0.78 -14.69
N LEU A 88 -0.21 2.04 -14.72
CA LEU A 88 -0.45 2.81 -13.50
C LEU A 88 -1.40 2.10 -12.53
N ILE A 89 -2.42 1.41 -13.05
CA ILE A 89 -3.34 0.61 -12.24
C ILE A 89 -2.61 -0.50 -11.48
N GLN A 90 -1.73 -1.24 -12.16
CA GLN A 90 -0.94 -2.29 -11.53
C GLN A 90 -0.01 -1.70 -10.47
N LEU A 91 0.68 -0.60 -10.78
CA LEU A 91 1.56 0.10 -9.84
C LEU A 91 0.83 0.49 -8.55
N MET A 92 -0.32 1.17 -8.65
CA MET A 92 -1.06 1.60 -7.45
C MET A 92 -1.60 0.43 -6.65
N LYS A 93 -2.12 -0.62 -7.31
CA LYS A 93 -2.59 -1.83 -6.63
C LYS A 93 -1.45 -2.54 -5.91
N SER A 94 -0.30 -2.69 -6.57
CA SER A 94 0.85 -3.38 -6.01
C SER A 94 1.45 -2.60 -4.86
N SER A 95 1.67 -1.30 -5.05
CA SER A 95 2.27 -0.42 -4.03
C SER A 95 1.38 -0.29 -2.79
N LYS A 96 0.05 -0.19 -2.96
CA LYS A 96 -0.90 -0.23 -1.83
C LYS A 96 -0.81 -1.53 -1.03
N ARG A 97 -0.75 -2.65 -1.73
CA ARG A 97 -0.62 -3.99 -1.12
C ARG A 97 0.73 -4.16 -0.42
N ALA A 98 1.81 -3.76 -1.07
CA ALA A 98 3.16 -3.85 -0.52
C ALA A 98 3.29 -3.04 0.77
N ALA A 99 2.73 -1.81 0.79
CA ALA A 99 2.81 -0.90 1.92
C ALA A 99 1.81 -1.19 3.06
N GLY A 100 0.65 -1.80 2.76
CA GLY A 100 -0.44 -1.99 3.73
C GLY A 100 0.03 -2.70 4.99
N PHE A 101 0.17 -1.96 6.09
CA PHE A 101 0.68 -2.45 7.38
C PHE A 101 2.04 -3.18 7.32
N ALA A 102 2.86 -2.98 6.28
CA ALA A 102 4.10 -3.75 6.03
C ALA A 102 5.04 -3.90 7.24
N GLY A 103 5.71 -5.05 7.32
CA GLY A 103 6.60 -5.41 8.43
C GLY A 103 5.89 -6.19 9.53
N THR A 104 6.44 -6.15 10.74
CA THR A 104 5.87 -6.84 11.92
C THR A 104 4.44 -6.38 12.24
N MET A 105 4.09 -5.14 11.90
CA MET A 105 2.74 -4.61 12.06
C MET A 105 1.70 -5.45 11.30
N ARG A 106 2.00 -5.93 10.08
CA ARG A 106 1.09 -6.78 9.30
C ARG A 106 0.92 -8.13 9.97
N THR A 107 2.02 -8.72 10.43
CA THR A 107 1.99 -10.02 11.13
C THR A 107 1.10 -9.94 12.36
N ASN A 108 1.33 -8.96 13.24
CA ASN A 108 0.52 -8.77 14.44
C ASN A 108 -0.94 -8.48 14.10
N LEU A 109 -1.20 -7.67 13.07
CA LEU A 109 -2.56 -7.39 12.62
C LEU A 109 -3.27 -8.65 12.12
N ILE A 110 -2.60 -9.49 11.33
CA ILE A 110 -3.17 -10.77 10.87
C ILE A 110 -3.54 -11.65 12.06
N GLU A 111 -2.63 -11.82 13.03
CA GLU A 111 -2.89 -12.61 14.23
C GLU A 111 -4.07 -12.07 15.03
N MET A 112 -4.18 -10.75 15.18
CA MET A 112 -5.31 -10.12 15.83
C MET A 112 -6.63 -10.32 15.07
N LEU A 113 -6.61 -10.20 13.74
CA LEU A 113 -7.80 -10.41 12.91
C LEU A 113 -8.29 -11.87 12.98
N ASP A 114 -7.36 -12.82 12.97
CA ASP A 114 -7.66 -14.25 13.14
C ASP A 114 -8.22 -14.53 14.54
N ALA A 115 -7.61 -13.97 15.60
CA ALA A 115 -8.12 -14.10 16.97
C ALA A 115 -9.51 -13.47 17.17
N CYS A 116 -9.83 -12.44 16.39
CA CYS A 116 -11.16 -11.82 16.36
C CYS A 116 -12.17 -12.56 15.47
N GLY A 117 -11.79 -13.66 14.80
CA GLY A 117 -12.66 -14.44 13.93
C GLY A 117 -12.99 -13.77 12.60
N VAL A 118 -12.19 -12.81 12.14
CA VAL A 118 -12.43 -12.09 10.88
C VAL A 118 -12.27 -13.02 9.67
N ASN A 119 -11.31 -13.93 9.72
CA ASN A 119 -11.12 -14.97 8.71
C ASN A 119 -12.37 -15.86 8.61
N ASP A 120 -12.94 -16.29 9.73
CA ASP A 120 -14.13 -17.15 9.77
C ASP A 120 -15.36 -16.43 9.21
N ALA A 121 -15.56 -15.17 9.62
CA ALA A 121 -16.65 -14.33 9.10
C ALA A 121 -16.56 -14.11 7.58
N LEU A 122 -15.35 -14.15 7.01
CA LEU A 122 -15.11 -14.06 5.57
C LEU A 122 -14.94 -15.41 4.87
N GLN A 123 -15.10 -16.53 5.59
CA GLN A 123 -14.92 -17.88 5.06
C GLN A 123 -13.51 -18.11 4.47
N LEU A 124 -12.50 -17.56 5.15
CA LEU A 124 -11.08 -17.69 4.83
C LEU A 124 -10.38 -18.58 5.85
N SER A 125 -9.35 -19.30 5.40
CA SER A 125 -8.49 -20.08 6.31
C SER A 125 -7.65 -19.22 7.24
N THR A 126 -7.34 -17.98 6.85
CA THR A 126 -6.64 -16.96 7.64
C THR A 126 -6.80 -15.58 7.02
N SER A 127 -6.75 -14.54 7.84
CA SER A 127 -6.74 -13.12 7.48
C SER A 127 -5.48 -12.72 6.72
N GLN A 128 -4.44 -13.55 6.70
CA GLN A 128 -3.29 -13.35 5.81
C GLN A 128 -3.71 -13.22 4.35
N LEU A 129 -4.76 -13.94 3.92
CA LEU A 129 -5.27 -13.90 2.55
C LEU A 129 -5.79 -12.52 2.14
N LEU A 130 -6.18 -11.66 3.09
CA LEU A 130 -6.56 -10.27 2.83
C LEU A 130 -5.42 -9.43 2.24
N PHE A 131 -4.16 -9.83 2.48
CA PHE A 131 -2.97 -9.14 1.98
C PHE A 131 -2.36 -9.80 0.74
N SER A 132 -2.85 -10.97 0.32
CA SER A 132 -2.33 -11.77 -0.79
C SER A 132 -2.83 -11.30 -2.16
N PRO A 133 -2.07 -11.49 -3.27
CA PRO A 133 -2.40 -11.08 -4.64
C PRO A 133 -3.84 -11.33 -5.09
N MET A 134 -4.46 -12.41 -4.59
CA MET A 134 -5.85 -12.77 -4.83
C MET A 134 -6.57 -13.18 -3.54
N PRO A 135 -7.40 -12.29 -2.96
CA PRO A 135 -8.55 -12.71 -2.20
C PRO A 135 -9.75 -12.59 -3.14
N LYS A 136 -10.04 -13.64 -3.94
CA LYS A 136 -11.37 -13.72 -4.54
C LYS A 136 -12.33 -14.08 -3.40
N LEU A 137 -12.90 -13.07 -2.76
CA LEU A 137 -13.98 -13.21 -1.76
C LEU A 137 -15.34 -13.54 -2.41
N ASP A 138 -15.34 -13.85 -3.70
CA ASP A 138 -16.53 -14.11 -4.53
C ASP A 138 -16.80 -15.61 -4.71
N ALA A 139 -15.96 -16.48 -4.15
CA ALA A 139 -16.15 -17.94 -4.21
C ALA A 139 -17.04 -18.49 -3.08
N TYR A 140 -17.48 -17.63 -2.15
CA TYR A 140 -18.29 -18.03 -1.02
C TYR A 140 -19.56 -17.19 -0.99
N ASP A 141 -20.68 -17.89 -1.13
CA ASP A 141 -22.01 -17.33 -1.00
C ASP A 141 -22.23 -16.91 0.46
N PHE A 142 -22.59 -15.64 0.66
CA PHE A 142 -22.88 -15.08 1.98
C PHE A 142 -24.39 -15.04 2.26
N SER A 143 -25.22 -15.71 1.43
CA SER A 143 -26.63 -15.92 1.76
C SER A 143 -26.78 -17.05 2.78
N ASN A 144 -26.91 -16.68 4.05
CA ASN A 144 -27.75 -17.39 5.00
C ASN A 144 -29.02 -16.57 5.23
#